data_AF-A0A953S7E7-F1
#
_entry.id   AF-A0A953S7E7-F1
#
_cell.length_a   1.000
_cell.length_b   1.000
_cell.length_c   1.000
_cell.angle_alpha   90.00
_cell.angle_beta   90.00
_cell.angle_gamma   90.00
#
_symmetry.space_group_name_H-M   'P 1'
#
loop_
_entity.id
_entity.type
_entity.pdbx_description
1 polymer ?
#
loop_
_entity_poly.entity_id
_entity_poly.type
_entity_poly.pdbx_seq_one_letter_code
_entity_poly.pdbx_strand_id
1 'polypeptide(L)'
;MATLFAGTSGFAYPSWKPDFYPPKLPAKDFLKYYATRLNAVEINYTFRQLPKATTLENWIAATPEGFTFVCKAHQRITHILRLRESEFTDVFFKAIDPLRATRRLGPVLFQLAPNLKADLPTLTAFVEKLPKDIRCAFEFRNKSWLIDEVYRLFEKHGIALCLAESDKFEVPEVLTAGFVYVRLRKEDYSPEERAEVTDRVRGMLAGGRDVYVFFKHENTPAGAVYAEELLKAAG
;
A
#
# COMPACT_ATOMS: atom_id res chain seq x y z
N MET A 1 -2.94 -9.60 18.62
CA MET A 1 -4.18 -9.33 17.86
C MET A 1 -3.77 -8.73 16.53
N ALA A 2 -4.43 -9.10 15.45
CA ALA A 2 -4.20 -8.52 14.13
C ALA A 2 -4.74 -7.09 14.07
N THR A 3 -4.10 -6.23 13.27
CA THR A 3 -4.48 -4.81 13.16
C THR A 3 -4.90 -4.47 11.73
N LEU A 4 -5.96 -3.66 11.62
CA LEU A 4 -6.39 -3.05 10.37
C LEU A 4 -5.67 -1.70 10.17
N PHE A 5 -5.06 -1.53 9.00
CA PHE A 5 -4.48 -0.27 8.53
C PHE A 5 -5.24 0.16 7.27
N ALA A 6 -6.08 1.19 7.37
CA ALA A 6 -6.88 1.65 6.24
C ALA A 6 -6.58 3.11 5.89
N GLY A 7 -6.62 3.37 4.59
CA GLY A 7 -6.51 4.72 4.07
C GLY A 7 -6.65 4.77 2.55
N THR A 8 -5.95 5.72 1.95
CA THR A 8 -6.03 6.03 0.52
C THR A 8 -4.65 6.02 -0.11
N SER A 9 -4.61 5.90 -1.44
CA SER A 9 -3.42 6.04 -2.27
C SER A 9 -2.96 7.50 -2.40
N GLY A 10 -2.71 8.17 -1.28
CA GLY A 10 -2.31 9.57 -1.16
C GLY A 10 -3.26 10.35 -0.25
N PHE A 11 -2.87 11.56 0.14
CA PHE A 11 -3.64 12.43 1.06
C PHE A 11 -3.69 13.90 0.61
N ALA A 12 -2.92 14.32 -0.40
CA ALA A 12 -2.69 15.73 -0.66
C ALA A 12 -3.67 16.32 -1.70
N TYR A 13 -4.99 16.22 -1.48
CA TYR A 13 -6.01 16.57 -2.48
C TYR A 13 -6.91 17.74 -2.01
N PRO A 14 -6.71 18.97 -2.54
CA PRO A 14 -7.56 20.11 -2.19
C PRO A 14 -9.03 19.93 -2.58
N SER A 15 -9.32 19.10 -3.58
CA SER A 15 -10.68 18.78 -4.05
C SER A 15 -11.52 18.03 -3.02
N TRP A 16 -10.90 17.49 -1.98
CA TRP A 16 -11.60 16.82 -0.88
C TRP A 16 -12.20 17.79 0.15
N LYS A 17 -12.08 19.09 -0.09
CA LYS A 17 -12.78 20.12 0.70
C LYS A 17 -14.18 20.35 0.15
N PRO A 18 -15.19 20.61 1.00
CA PRO A 18 -15.12 20.59 2.47
C PRO A 18 -15.37 19.20 3.09
N ASP A 19 -15.73 18.20 2.28
CA ASP A 19 -16.38 16.98 2.78
C ASP A 19 -15.44 16.09 3.60
N PHE A 20 -14.15 16.05 3.26
CA PHE A 20 -13.13 15.38 4.07
C PHE A 20 -12.22 16.36 4.80
N TYR A 21 -11.75 17.41 4.12
CA TYR A 21 -10.91 18.45 4.74
C TYR A 21 -11.72 19.71 5.06
N PRO A 22 -11.49 20.38 6.20
CA PRO A 22 -12.13 21.64 6.50
C PRO A 22 -11.88 22.67 5.38
N PRO A 23 -12.87 23.52 5.05
CA PRO A 23 -12.82 24.40 3.86
C PRO A 23 -11.58 25.30 3.85
N LYS A 24 -11.19 25.82 5.02
CA LYS A 24 -10.05 26.72 5.20
C LYS A 24 -8.74 26.03 5.61
N LEU A 25 -8.68 24.70 5.63
CA LEU A 25 -7.47 23.97 6.03
C LEU A 25 -6.33 24.23 5.01
N PRO A 26 -5.16 24.73 5.41
CA PRO A 26 -4.06 24.91 4.47
C PRO A 26 -3.46 23.56 4.05
N ALA A 27 -2.95 23.47 2.81
CA ALA A 27 -2.45 22.21 2.24
C ALA A 27 -1.33 21.55 3.07
N LYS A 28 -0.49 22.35 3.74
CA LYS A 28 0.58 21.86 4.63
C LYS A 28 0.04 21.04 5.83
N ASP A 29 -1.21 21.27 6.22
CA ASP A 29 -1.85 20.60 7.35
C ASP A 29 -2.73 19.42 6.91
N PHE A 30 -2.79 19.08 5.61
CA PHE A 30 -3.60 17.98 5.11
C PHE A 30 -3.20 16.64 5.71
N LEU A 31 -1.90 16.34 5.81
CA LEU A 31 -1.44 15.08 6.43
C LEU A 31 -1.82 15.02 7.90
N LYS A 32 -1.62 16.14 8.63
CA LYS A 32 -1.95 16.24 10.05
C LYS A 32 -3.43 15.99 10.28
N TYR A 33 -4.31 16.60 9.47
CA TYR A 33 -5.75 16.37 9.57
C TYR A 33 -6.15 14.97 9.11
N TYR A 34 -5.57 14.46 8.01
CA TYR A 34 -5.83 13.11 7.51
C TYR A 34 -5.56 12.06 8.60
N ALA A 35 -4.46 12.21 9.33
CA ALA A 35 -4.04 11.30 10.37
C ALA A 35 -4.86 11.37 11.67
N THR A 36 -5.85 12.28 11.77
CA THR A 36 -6.85 12.23 12.85
C THR A 36 -8.05 11.35 12.51
N ARG A 37 -8.19 10.93 11.24
CA ARG A 37 -9.35 10.18 10.73
C ARG A 37 -8.97 8.77 10.26
N LEU A 38 -7.77 8.63 9.72
CA LEU A 38 -7.25 7.39 9.15
C LEU A 38 -5.90 7.05 9.81
N ASN A 39 -5.56 5.76 9.84
CA ASN A 39 -4.36 5.28 10.53
C ASN A 39 -3.22 4.86 9.59
N ALA A 40 -3.45 4.89 8.27
CA ALA A 40 -2.41 4.60 7.29
C ALA A 40 -2.59 5.37 5.99
N VAL A 41 -1.50 5.48 5.21
CA VAL A 41 -1.56 6.05 3.86
C VAL A 41 -0.58 5.37 2.91
N GLU A 42 -1.02 5.13 1.66
CA GLU A 42 -0.15 4.63 0.59
C GLU A 42 0.45 5.82 -0.17
N ILE A 43 1.78 5.99 -0.04
CA ILE A 43 2.57 7.06 -0.63
C ILE A 43 3.00 6.69 -2.04
N ASN A 44 2.43 7.39 -3.02
CA ASN A 44 2.83 7.30 -4.43
C ASN A 44 4.00 8.25 -4.79
N TYR A 45 4.29 9.25 -3.97
CA TYR A 45 5.39 10.20 -4.20
C TYR A 45 6.73 9.49 -4.45
N THR A 46 7.01 8.44 -3.67
CA THR A 46 8.24 7.63 -3.74
C THR A 46 8.39 6.85 -5.04
N PHE A 47 7.31 6.69 -5.82
CA PHE A 47 7.37 6.07 -7.15
C PHE A 47 8.22 6.88 -8.13
N ARG A 48 8.24 8.21 -8.01
CA ARG A 48 8.91 9.10 -8.97
C ARG A 48 10.16 9.76 -8.41
N GLN A 49 10.25 9.91 -7.10
CA GLN A 49 11.35 10.61 -6.44
C GLN A 49 11.79 9.85 -5.19
N LEU A 50 13.09 9.89 -4.90
CA LEU A 50 13.56 9.48 -3.59
C LEU A 50 13.17 10.57 -2.56
N PRO A 51 12.56 10.21 -1.43
CA PRO A 51 12.21 11.20 -0.43
C PRO A 51 13.47 11.79 0.20
N LYS A 52 13.41 13.10 0.46
CA LYS A 52 14.41 13.77 1.29
C LYS A 52 14.16 13.41 2.76
N ALA A 53 15.22 13.34 3.57
CA ALA A 53 15.11 13.08 5.01
C ALA A 53 14.13 14.05 5.68
N THR A 54 14.25 15.36 5.38
CA THR A 54 13.36 16.41 5.89
C THR A 54 11.89 16.20 5.53
N THR A 55 11.59 15.61 4.37
CA THR A 55 10.21 15.25 3.99
C THR A 55 9.65 14.18 4.93
N LEU A 56 10.43 13.15 5.22
CA LEU A 56 10.02 12.05 6.10
C LEU A 56 9.91 12.51 7.56
N GLU A 57 10.85 13.32 8.02
CA GLU A 57 10.81 13.96 9.34
C GLU A 57 9.53 14.76 9.54
N ASN A 58 9.16 15.58 8.54
CA ASN A 58 7.90 16.34 8.57
C ASN A 58 6.66 15.43 8.59
N TRP A 59 6.68 14.31 7.87
CA TRP A 59 5.57 13.35 7.91
C TRP A 59 5.45 12.66 9.27
N ILE A 60 6.57 12.25 9.86
CA ILE A 60 6.61 11.63 11.19
C ILE A 60 6.09 12.63 12.24
N ALA A 61 6.54 13.88 12.19
CA ALA A 61 6.10 14.93 13.12
C ALA A 61 4.62 15.32 12.96
N ALA A 62 4.07 15.19 11.76
CA ALA A 62 2.68 15.54 11.48
C ALA A 62 1.66 14.47 11.89
N THR A 63 2.10 13.25 12.24
CA THR A 63 1.21 12.09 12.44
C THR A 63 1.37 11.46 13.83
N PRO A 64 0.27 10.98 14.45
CA PRO A 64 0.31 10.40 15.78
C PRO A 64 1.10 9.08 15.81
N GLU A 65 1.45 8.63 17.01
CA GLU A 65 2.05 7.31 17.19
C GLU A 65 1.18 6.19 16.62
N GLY A 66 1.79 5.22 15.95
CA GLY A 66 1.09 4.12 15.29
C GLY A 66 0.58 4.41 13.87
N PHE A 67 0.58 5.67 13.40
CA PHE A 67 0.22 5.99 12.02
C PHE A 67 1.21 5.32 11.04
N THR A 68 0.73 4.68 9.99
CA THR A 68 1.57 3.84 9.11
C THR A 68 1.67 4.39 7.69
N PHE A 69 2.90 4.55 7.20
CA PHE A 69 3.17 4.93 5.83
C PHE A 69 3.55 3.70 5.01
N VAL A 70 2.85 3.49 3.89
CA VAL A 70 3.21 2.47 2.90
C VAL A 70 3.84 3.16 1.71
N CYS A 71 5.12 2.89 1.45
CA CYS A 71 5.81 3.47 0.30
C CYS A 71 5.66 2.61 -0.94
N LYS A 72 5.25 3.21 -2.06
CA LYS A 72 5.37 2.57 -3.37
C LYS A 72 6.84 2.54 -3.80
N ALA A 73 7.33 1.38 -4.21
CA ALA A 73 8.67 1.21 -4.73
C ALA A 73 8.92 2.13 -5.93
N HIS A 74 10.12 2.69 -6.02
CA HIS A 74 10.47 3.62 -7.08
C HIS A 74 10.35 2.98 -8.47
N GLN A 75 9.84 3.73 -9.46
CA GLN A 75 9.59 3.24 -10.84
C GLN A 75 10.85 2.71 -11.52
N ARG A 76 12.03 3.20 -11.11
CA ARG A 76 13.31 2.67 -11.58
C ARG A 76 13.45 1.18 -11.29
N ILE A 77 12.97 0.71 -10.13
CA ILE A 77 13.02 -0.69 -9.74
C ILE A 77 11.99 -1.51 -10.55
N THR A 78 10.74 -1.06 -10.57
CA THR A 78 9.62 -1.87 -11.07
C THR A 78 9.32 -1.73 -12.58
N HIS A 79 9.62 -0.59 -13.18
CA HIS A 79 9.26 -0.28 -14.58
C HIS A 79 10.46 -0.16 -15.51
N ILE A 80 11.57 0.43 -15.03
CA ILE A 80 12.79 0.65 -15.84
C ILE A 80 13.69 -0.58 -15.78
N LEU A 81 14.17 -0.93 -14.58
CA LEU A 81 15.02 -2.11 -14.36
C LEU A 81 14.21 -3.41 -14.39
N ARG A 82 12.90 -3.33 -14.15
CA ARG A 82 11.97 -4.48 -14.18
C ARG A 82 12.46 -5.62 -13.28
N LEU A 83 12.78 -5.25 -12.03
CA LEU A 83 13.29 -6.14 -10.98
C LEU A 83 14.70 -6.70 -11.22
N ARG A 84 15.38 -6.35 -12.32
CA ARG A 84 16.79 -6.72 -12.48
C ARG A 84 17.62 -6.06 -11.41
N GLU A 85 18.63 -6.79 -10.97
CA GLU A 85 19.52 -6.39 -9.89
C GLU A 85 20.17 -5.03 -10.14
N SER A 86 20.21 -4.23 -9.08
CA SER A 86 20.87 -2.94 -9.05
C SER A 86 20.99 -2.45 -7.62
N GLU A 87 22.11 -1.80 -7.31
CA GLU A 87 22.36 -1.00 -6.09
C GLU A 87 21.25 0.02 -5.80
N PHE A 88 20.46 0.41 -6.83
CA PHE A 88 19.40 1.40 -6.65
C PHE A 88 18.29 0.92 -5.69
N THR A 89 18.09 -0.39 -5.57
CA THR A 89 17.13 -0.96 -4.59
C THR A 89 17.57 -0.64 -3.16
N ASP A 90 18.86 -0.78 -2.87
CA ASP A 90 19.42 -0.46 -1.55
C ASP A 90 19.38 1.05 -1.28
N VAL A 91 19.67 1.86 -2.30
CA VAL A 91 19.51 3.32 -2.22
C VAL A 91 18.06 3.70 -1.89
N PHE A 92 17.08 3.03 -2.48
CA PHE A 92 15.67 3.26 -2.18
C PHE A 92 15.33 2.90 -0.72
N PHE A 93 15.73 1.72 -0.25
CA PHE A 93 15.48 1.31 1.13
C PHE A 93 16.15 2.22 2.14
N LYS A 94 17.39 2.66 1.86
CA LYS A 94 18.09 3.66 2.68
C LYS A 94 17.35 5.00 2.72
N ALA A 95 16.75 5.42 1.60
CA ALA A 95 16.03 6.69 1.54
C ALA A 95 14.74 6.68 2.39
N ILE A 96 14.08 5.54 2.56
CA ILE A 96 12.87 5.40 3.39
C ILE A 96 13.16 4.94 4.84
N ASP A 97 14.43 4.69 5.18
CA ASP A 97 14.85 4.17 6.47
C ASP A 97 14.38 5.01 7.68
N PRO A 98 14.24 6.35 7.62
CA PRO A 98 13.66 7.12 8.73
C PRO A 98 12.27 6.63 9.17
N LEU A 99 11.43 6.17 8.23
CA LEU A 99 10.12 5.58 8.56
C LEU A 99 10.28 4.23 9.24
N ARG A 100 11.26 3.42 8.81
CA ARG A 100 11.57 2.12 9.42
C ARG A 100 12.11 2.29 10.84
N ALA A 101 13.08 3.18 11.02
CA ALA A 101 13.71 3.49 12.31
C ALA A 101 12.70 3.97 13.36
N THR A 102 11.62 4.64 12.93
CA THR A 102 10.56 5.14 13.81
C THR A 102 9.35 4.21 13.91
N ARG A 103 9.43 2.98 13.37
CA ARG A 103 8.33 1.99 13.33
C ARG A 103 7.05 2.54 12.68
N ARG A 104 7.22 3.42 11.69
CA ARG A 104 6.17 4.08 10.92
C ARG A 104 6.07 3.53 9.48
N LEU A 105 6.98 2.63 9.08
CA LEU A 105 6.98 2.00 7.75
C LEU A 105 6.11 0.73 7.75
N GLY A 106 5.06 0.73 6.91
CA GLY A 106 4.28 -0.44 6.56
C GLY A 106 4.89 -1.20 5.38
N PRO A 107 4.13 -2.10 4.72
CA PRO A 107 4.63 -2.83 3.57
C PRO A 107 5.11 -1.91 2.45
N VAL A 108 6.22 -2.24 1.79
CA VAL A 108 6.63 -1.58 0.55
C VAL A 108 5.90 -2.21 -0.63
N LEU A 109 5.18 -1.39 -1.41
CA LEU A 109 4.41 -1.84 -2.57
C LEU A 109 5.26 -1.86 -3.85
N PHE A 110 5.49 -3.05 -4.41
CA PHE A 110 6.06 -3.28 -5.73
C PHE A 110 4.95 -3.51 -6.76
N GLN A 111 4.41 -2.41 -7.31
CA GLN A 111 3.52 -2.49 -8.47
C GLN A 111 4.34 -2.63 -9.76
N LEU A 112 4.14 -3.72 -10.50
CA LEU A 112 4.87 -3.99 -11.73
C LEU A 112 4.19 -3.38 -12.96
N ALA A 113 4.98 -3.12 -14.00
CA ALA A 113 4.47 -2.60 -15.27
C ALA A 113 3.50 -3.61 -15.93
N PRO A 114 2.40 -3.15 -16.56
CA PRO A 114 1.40 -4.04 -17.17
C PRO A 114 1.94 -4.90 -18.33
N ASN A 115 2.98 -4.42 -19.01
CA ASN A 115 3.63 -5.15 -20.10
C ASN A 115 4.79 -6.06 -19.64
N LEU A 116 5.06 -6.13 -18.34
CA LEU A 116 6.05 -7.04 -17.79
C LEU A 116 5.41 -8.41 -17.59
N LYS A 117 5.81 -9.38 -18.41
CA LYS A 117 5.40 -10.79 -18.27
C LYS A 117 6.21 -11.48 -17.17
N ALA A 118 5.69 -12.58 -16.66
CA ALA A 118 6.37 -13.39 -15.66
C ALA A 118 7.75 -13.84 -16.11
N ASP A 119 8.71 -13.64 -15.21
CA ASP A 119 10.08 -14.08 -15.28
C ASP A 119 10.45 -14.53 -13.86
N LEU A 120 10.23 -15.82 -13.59
CA LEU A 120 10.41 -16.39 -12.26
C LEU A 120 11.88 -16.33 -11.79
N PRO A 121 12.90 -16.60 -12.64
CA PRO A 121 14.30 -16.40 -12.25
C PRO A 121 14.60 -14.97 -11.81
N THR A 122 14.16 -13.95 -12.58
CA THR A 122 14.37 -12.54 -12.22
C THR A 122 13.66 -12.19 -10.92
N LEU A 123 12.40 -12.62 -10.75
CA LEU A 123 11.65 -12.38 -9.51
C LEU A 123 12.32 -13.05 -8.30
N THR A 124 12.75 -14.30 -8.43
CA THR A 124 13.41 -15.07 -7.37
C THR A 124 14.69 -14.36 -6.90
N ALA A 125 15.58 -14.03 -7.85
CA ALA A 125 16.82 -13.31 -7.53
C ALA A 125 16.56 -11.96 -6.85
N PHE A 126 15.49 -11.26 -7.24
CA PHE A 126 15.10 -9.99 -6.63
C PHE A 126 14.60 -10.16 -5.19
N VAL A 127 13.65 -11.08 -4.95
CA VAL A 127 13.04 -11.25 -3.61
C VAL A 127 14.04 -11.82 -2.60
N GLU A 128 14.99 -12.63 -3.04
CA GLU A 128 16.06 -13.16 -2.18
C GLU A 128 16.92 -12.04 -1.59
N LYS A 129 17.09 -10.92 -2.31
CA LYS A 129 17.90 -9.77 -1.89
C LYS A 129 17.12 -8.70 -1.11
N LEU A 130 15.79 -8.80 -1.04
CA LEU A 130 15.00 -7.86 -0.27
C LEU A 130 15.33 -7.92 1.24
N PRO A 131 15.32 -6.77 1.95
CA PRO A 131 15.49 -6.73 3.40
C PRO A 131 14.46 -7.62 4.11
N LYS A 132 14.92 -8.47 5.03
CA LYS A 132 14.07 -9.49 5.67
C LYS A 132 13.17 -8.95 6.78
N ASP A 133 13.47 -7.77 7.30
CA ASP A 133 12.71 -7.13 8.36
C ASP A 133 11.68 -6.10 7.83
N ILE A 134 11.60 -5.92 6.50
CA ILE A 134 10.64 -5.03 5.87
C ILE A 134 9.58 -5.86 5.13
N ARG A 135 8.32 -5.67 5.49
CA ARG A 135 7.19 -6.26 4.78
C ARG A 135 7.14 -5.74 3.34
N CYS A 136 6.88 -6.62 2.38
CA CYS A 136 6.78 -6.26 0.96
C CYS A 136 5.50 -6.83 0.36
N ALA A 137 4.84 -6.06 -0.50
CA ALA A 137 3.66 -6.49 -1.24
C ALA A 137 3.87 -6.28 -2.74
N PHE A 138 3.45 -7.24 -3.58
CA PHE A 138 3.61 -7.17 -5.03
C PHE A 138 2.26 -7.09 -5.73
N GLU A 139 2.06 -6.05 -6.53
CA GLU A 139 0.89 -5.90 -7.40
C GLU A 139 1.26 -6.23 -8.83
N PHE A 140 0.71 -7.32 -9.34
CA PHE A 140 0.86 -7.74 -10.72
C PHE A 140 -0.22 -7.12 -11.60
N ARG A 141 0.20 -6.63 -12.77
CA ARG A 141 -0.69 -6.05 -13.79
C ARG A 141 -0.74 -6.88 -15.08
N ASN A 142 -0.29 -8.13 -14.97
CA ASN A 142 -0.25 -9.10 -16.05
C ASN A 142 -0.54 -10.50 -15.48
N LYS A 143 -1.54 -11.20 -16.04
CA LYS A 143 -1.98 -12.51 -15.53
C LYS A 143 -0.92 -13.61 -15.57
N SER A 144 0.15 -13.46 -16.36
CA SER A 144 1.23 -14.46 -16.40
C SER A 144 1.95 -14.62 -15.05
N TRP A 145 1.83 -13.66 -14.15
CA TRP A 145 2.37 -13.73 -12.78
C TRP A 145 1.47 -14.48 -11.79
N LEU A 146 0.22 -14.76 -12.15
CA LEU A 146 -0.77 -15.37 -11.27
C LEU A 146 -0.70 -16.90 -11.42
N ILE A 147 0.41 -17.46 -10.93
CA ILE A 147 0.73 -18.90 -11.01
C ILE A 147 1.29 -19.40 -9.67
N ASP A 148 1.13 -20.69 -9.40
CA ASP A 148 1.49 -21.32 -8.12
C ASP A 148 2.96 -21.15 -7.74
N GLU A 149 3.87 -21.12 -8.71
CA GLU A 149 5.30 -20.92 -8.46
C GLU A 149 5.57 -19.55 -7.83
N VAL A 150 4.85 -18.52 -8.24
CA VAL A 150 4.97 -17.17 -7.67
C VAL A 150 4.38 -17.16 -6.26
N TYR A 151 3.25 -17.83 -6.03
CA TYR A 151 2.63 -17.91 -4.70
C TYR A 151 3.54 -18.61 -3.70
N ARG A 152 4.09 -19.77 -4.06
CA ARG A 152 5.05 -20.52 -3.23
C ARG A 152 6.31 -19.71 -2.93
N LEU A 153 6.82 -18.96 -3.92
CA LEU A 153 7.95 -18.06 -3.71
C LEU A 153 7.62 -16.96 -2.69
N PHE A 154 6.44 -16.37 -2.80
CA PHE A 154 5.98 -15.32 -1.89
C PHE A 154 5.76 -15.85 -0.47
N GLU A 155 5.13 -17.02 -0.31
CA GLU A 155 4.97 -17.70 0.98
C GLU A 155 6.31 -17.98 1.65
N LYS A 156 7.28 -18.52 0.91
CA LYS A 156 8.64 -18.79 1.41
C LYS A 156 9.33 -17.54 1.97
N HIS A 157 9.03 -16.36 1.41
CA HIS A 157 9.66 -15.10 1.79
C HIS A 157 8.76 -14.18 2.63
N GLY A 158 7.54 -14.60 2.98
CA GLY A 158 6.58 -13.77 3.73
C GLY A 158 6.15 -12.51 2.97
N ILE A 159 6.10 -12.57 1.63
CA ILE A 159 5.73 -11.47 0.75
C ILE A 159 4.23 -11.56 0.44
N ALA A 160 3.51 -10.46 0.53
CA ALA A 160 2.08 -10.45 0.20
C ALA A 160 1.86 -10.30 -1.31
N LEU A 161 1.05 -11.19 -1.89
CA LEU A 161 0.34 -10.88 -3.12
C LEU A 161 -0.62 -9.72 -2.83
N CYS A 162 -0.50 -8.62 -3.58
CA CYS A 162 -1.44 -7.52 -3.48
C CYS A 162 -2.77 -7.92 -4.15
N LEU A 163 -3.83 -7.99 -3.35
CA LEU A 163 -5.21 -8.19 -3.80
C LEU A 163 -5.73 -6.87 -4.36
N ALA A 164 -5.39 -6.59 -5.61
CA ALA A 164 -5.79 -5.37 -6.31
C ALA A 164 -6.99 -5.63 -7.22
N GLU A 165 -8.00 -4.77 -7.12
CA GLU A 165 -9.09 -4.75 -8.10
C GLU A 165 -8.58 -4.28 -9.47
N SER A 166 -9.07 -4.91 -10.53
CA SER A 166 -8.74 -4.57 -11.91
C SER A 166 -9.89 -4.90 -12.85
N ASP A 167 -10.16 -3.99 -13.80
CA ASP A 167 -11.15 -4.21 -14.86
C ASP A 167 -10.66 -5.20 -15.95
N LYS A 168 -9.39 -5.63 -15.89
CA LYS A 168 -8.75 -6.44 -16.95
C LYS A 168 -8.71 -7.93 -16.65
N PHE A 169 -8.56 -8.29 -15.38
CA PHE A 169 -8.51 -9.67 -14.91
C PHE A 169 -8.70 -9.70 -13.40
N GLU A 170 -9.18 -10.83 -12.90
CA GLU A 170 -9.33 -11.08 -11.47
C GLU A 170 -7.98 -11.50 -10.87
N VAL A 171 -7.62 -10.89 -9.74
CA VAL A 171 -6.51 -11.36 -8.91
C VAL A 171 -7.08 -12.36 -7.90
N PRO A 172 -6.64 -13.63 -7.90
CA PRO A 172 -7.16 -14.62 -6.97
C PRO A 172 -6.78 -14.26 -5.54
N GLU A 173 -7.67 -14.57 -4.60
CA GLU A 173 -7.48 -14.33 -3.16
C GLU A 173 -6.55 -15.38 -2.54
N VAL A 174 -5.28 -15.37 -2.95
CA VAL A 174 -4.23 -16.23 -2.41
C VAL A 174 -3.44 -15.45 -1.35
N LEU A 175 -3.50 -15.89 -0.09
CA LEU A 175 -2.85 -15.24 1.04
C LEU A 175 -1.43 -15.77 1.25
N THR A 176 -0.44 -15.09 0.67
CA THR A 176 0.96 -15.57 0.63
C THR A 176 1.84 -15.05 1.77
N ALA A 177 1.27 -14.40 2.80
CA ALA A 177 2.02 -13.83 3.91
C ALA A 177 1.22 -13.82 5.23
N GLY A 178 1.92 -13.53 6.33
CA GLY A 178 1.32 -13.28 7.65
C GLY A 178 0.55 -11.95 7.75
N PHE A 179 0.39 -11.23 6.65
CA PHE A 179 -0.40 -10.00 6.50
C PHE A 179 -1.05 -9.98 5.12
N VAL A 180 -2.08 -9.15 4.95
CA VAL A 180 -2.80 -9.00 3.69
C VAL A 180 -2.68 -7.56 3.19
N TYR A 181 -2.53 -7.40 1.87
CA TYR A 181 -2.45 -6.09 1.23
C TYR A 181 -3.53 -5.99 0.15
N VAL A 182 -4.45 -5.05 0.32
CA VAL A 182 -5.63 -4.88 -0.53
C VAL A 182 -5.63 -3.49 -1.16
N ARG A 183 -5.87 -3.45 -2.47
CA ARG A 183 -6.02 -2.20 -3.22
C ARG A 183 -7.38 -2.17 -3.88
N LEU A 184 -8.27 -1.35 -3.33
CA LEU A 184 -9.61 -1.10 -3.83
C LEU A 184 -9.54 0.05 -4.85
N ARG A 185 -9.99 -0.19 -6.08
CA ARG A 185 -9.70 0.66 -7.26
C ARG A 185 -10.94 1.19 -7.99
N LYS A 186 -12.15 0.72 -7.67
CA LYS A 186 -13.39 1.38 -8.13
C LYS A 186 -13.47 2.81 -7.62
N GLU A 187 -14.11 3.67 -8.41
CA GLU A 187 -14.33 5.09 -8.07
C GLU A 187 -15.39 5.25 -6.97
N ASP A 188 -16.39 4.37 -6.99
CA ASP A 188 -17.51 4.34 -6.04
C ASP A 188 -17.78 2.89 -5.62
N TYR A 189 -18.34 2.73 -4.42
CA TYR A 189 -18.78 1.45 -3.86
C TYR A 189 -20.18 1.63 -3.31
N SER A 190 -21.13 0.79 -3.74
CA SER A 190 -22.48 0.77 -3.16
C SER A 190 -22.43 0.39 -1.67
N PRO A 191 -23.46 0.70 -0.87
CA PRO A 191 -23.53 0.25 0.52
C PRO A 191 -23.31 -1.25 0.70
N GLU A 192 -23.82 -2.06 -0.21
CA GLU A 192 -23.66 -3.51 -0.24
C GLU A 192 -22.20 -3.90 -0.49
N GLU A 193 -21.55 -3.31 -1.50
CA GLU A 193 -20.13 -3.55 -1.78
C GLU A 193 -19.23 -3.13 -0.60
N ARG A 194 -19.56 -2.04 0.11
CA ARG A 194 -18.84 -1.61 1.31
C ARG A 194 -19.00 -2.61 2.47
N ALA A 195 -20.19 -3.21 2.61
CA ALA A 195 -20.44 -4.26 3.59
C ALA A 195 -19.63 -5.53 3.27
N GLU A 196 -19.61 -5.95 2.00
CA GLU A 196 -18.82 -7.10 1.53
C GLU A 196 -17.32 -6.90 1.79
N VAL A 197 -16.79 -5.71 1.50
CA VAL A 197 -15.40 -5.35 1.82
C VAL A 197 -15.14 -5.46 3.33
N THR A 198 -16.06 -4.96 4.14
CA THR A 198 -15.95 -4.99 5.61
C THR A 198 -15.90 -6.43 6.14
N ASP A 199 -16.80 -7.29 5.67
CA ASP A 199 -16.86 -8.69 6.12
C ASP A 199 -15.64 -9.48 5.65
N ARG A 200 -15.15 -9.23 4.43
CA ARG A 200 -13.89 -9.79 3.94
C ARG A 200 -12.71 -9.40 4.83
N VAL A 201 -12.60 -8.12 5.19
CA VAL A 201 -11.54 -7.63 6.07
C VAL A 201 -11.63 -8.25 7.47
N ARG A 202 -12.84 -8.38 8.04
CA ARG A 202 -13.04 -9.07 9.32
C ARG A 202 -12.59 -10.52 9.28
N GLY A 203 -12.90 -11.23 8.19
CA GLY A 203 -12.43 -12.62 8.00
C GLY A 203 -10.89 -12.72 8.02
N MET A 204 -10.21 -11.80 7.32
CA MET A 204 -8.74 -11.73 7.29
C MET A 204 -8.14 -11.44 8.68
N LEU A 205 -8.74 -10.50 9.42
CA LEU A 205 -8.32 -10.14 10.79
C LEU A 205 -8.55 -11.30 11.78
N ALA A 206 -9.70 -11.98 11.71
CA ALA A 206 -10.01 -13.16 12.53
C ALA A 206 -9.03 -14.31 12.26
N GLY A 207 -8.49 -14.38 11.03
CA GLY A 207 -7.39 -15.28 10.67
C GLY A 207 -6.01 -14.87 11.23
N GLY A 208 -5.92 -13.84 12.08
CA GLY A 208 -4.69 -13.43 12.75
C GLY A 208 -3.70 -12.64 11.90
N ARG A 209 -4.13 -12.08 10.76
CA ARG A 209 -3.27 -11.35 9.82
C ARG A 209 -3.54 -9.86 9.89
N ASP A 210 -2.49 -9.04 10.00
CA ASP A 210 -2.62 -7.60 9.79
C ASP A 210 -3.15 -7.33 8.38
N VAL A 211 -4.06 -6.37 8.22
CA VAL A 211 -4.69 -6.07 6.93
C VAL A 211 -4.42 -4.62 6.55
N TYR A 212 -3.82 -4.40 5.38
CA TYR A 212 -3.57 -3.08 4.81
C TYR A 212 -4.55 -2.85 3.66
N VAL A 213 -5.44 -1.87 3.79
CA VAL A 213 -6.48 -1.57 2.79
C VAL A 213 -6.33 -0.14 2.28
N PHE A 214 -6.12 0.00 0.98
CA PHE A 214 -6.01 1.32 0.36
C PHE A 214 -7.03 1.50 -0.75
N PHE A 215 -7.87 2.51 -0.59
CA PHE A 215 -8.75 3.01 -1.64
C PHE A 215 -7.97 3.89 -2.62
N LYS A 216 -8.34 3.84 -3.90
CA LYS A 216 -7.80 4.77 -4.90
C LYS A 216 -8.13 6.21 -4.49
N HIS A 217 -7.20 7.12 -4.74
CA HIS A 217 -7.51 8.53 -4.62
C HIS A 217 -8.32 8.94 -5.85
N GLU A 218 -9.41 9.64 -5.62
CA GLU A 218 -10.22 10.24 -6.67
C GLU A 218 -10.29 11.75 -6.48
N ASN A 219 -10.89 12.43 -7.46
CA ASN A 219 -11.19 13.86 -7.32
C ASN A 219 -12.16 14.11 -6.16
N THR A 220 -13.01 13.13 -5.82
CA THR A 220 -13.90 13.16 -4.67
C THR A 220 -13.26 12.51 -3.44
N PRO A 221 -13.70 12.86 -2.22
CA PRO A 221 -13.20 12.24 -1.00
C PRO A 221 -13.78 10.85 -0.70
N ALA A 222 -14.57 10.26 -1.60
CA ALA A 222 -15.33 9.03 -1.35
C ALA A 222 -14.46 7.90 -0.77
N GLY A 223 -13.32 7.61 -1.40
CA GLY A 223 -12.38 6.59 -0.91
C GLY A 223 -11.81 6.88 0.48
N ALA A 224 -11.61 8.14 0.86
CA ALA A 224 -11.15 8.50 2.20
C ALA A 224 -12.26 8.34 3.25
N VAL A 225 -13.51 8.63 2.88
CA VAL A 225 -14.69 8.39 3.72
C VAL A 225 -14.91 6.89 3.91
N TYR A 226 -14.82 6.08 2.86
CA TYR A 226 -14.97 4.63 2.96
C TYR A 226 -13.87 3.97 3.78
N ALA A 227 -12.64 4.47 3.70
CA ALA A 227 -11.57 4.02 4.58
C ALA A 227 -11.87 4.31 6.07
N GLU A 228 -12.49 5.44 6.37
CA GLU A 228 -12.87 5.80 7.75
C GLU A 228 -14.05 4.95 8.25
N GLU A 229 -15.04 4.71 7.39
CA GLU A 229 -16.15 3.77 7.68
C GLU A 229 -15.61 2.37 7.97
N LEU A 230 -14.69 1.88 7.14
CA LEU A 230 -14.07 0.57 7.31
C LEU A 230 -13.30 0.46 8.63
N LEU A 231 -12.51 1.48 9.01
CA LEU A 231 -11.82 1.49 10.30
C LEU A 231 -12.79 1.45 11.49
N LYS A 232 -13.91 2.16 11.42
CA LYS A 232 -14.92 2.14 12.49
C LYS A 232 -15.64 0.80 12.57
N ALA A 233 -15.83 0.12 11.44
CA ALA A 233 -16.60 -1.11 11.37
C ALA A 233 -15.78 -2.38 11.66
N ALA A 234 -14.49 -2.39 11.33
CA ALA A 234 -13.63 -3.58 11.41
C ALA A 234 -12.33 -3.39 12.21
N GLY A 235 -12.02 -2.16 12.65
CA GLY A 235 -10.85 -1.84 13.47
C GLY A 235 -11.07 -2.02 14.97
#